data_AF-A0A0H1BGX4-F1
#
_entry.id   AF-A0A0H1BGX4-F1
#
_cell.length_a   1.000
_cell.length_b   1.000
_cell.length_c   1.000
_cell.angle_alpha   90.00
_cell.angle_beta   90.00
_cell.angle_gamma   90.00
#
_symmetry.space_group_name_H-M   'P 1'
#
loop_
_entity.id
_entity.type
_entity.pdbx_description
1 polymer ?
#
loop_
_entity_poly.entity_id
_entity_poly.type
_entity_poly.pdbx_seq_one_letter_code
_entity_poly.pdbx_strand_id
1 'polypeptide(L)'
;MDNTADVSNNTSYRDYEHIPALPAAKMLWYRHHYLPQKSDWADPEASPLFYPDDSPTWAGVPPAIIMVGELDVLRSEGEKYAEKLKKSGVHYDLHVMEGMPHPFLAMDGVLQAGKDSITYMVEGCNKFL
;
A
#
# COMPACT_ATOMS: atom_id res chain seq x y z
N MET A 1 -3.71 4.08 0.59
CA MET A 1 -3.47 4.45 1.99
C MET A 1 -4.76 4.99 2.60
N ASP A 2 -5.02 4.63 3.84
CA ASP A 2 -6.13 4.98 4.72
C ASP A 2 -5.56 5.26 6.11
N ASN A 3 -5.29 6.52 6.42
CA ASN A 3 -4.76 6.92 7.71
C ASN A 3 -5.78 6.78 8.86
N THR A 4 -7.02 6.37 8.60
CA THR A 4 -7.97 6.01 9.66
C THR A 4 -7.83 4.55 10.12
N ALA A 5 -7.02 3.75 9.40
CA ALA A 5 -6.80 2.35 9.73
C ALA A 5 -6.04 2.17 11.05
N ASP A 6 -6.44 1.16 11.81
CA ASP A 6 -5.74 0.59 12.95
C ASP A 6 -6.21 -0.87 13.20
N VAL A 7 -5.73 -1.48 14.28
CA VAL A 7 -6.03 -2.87 14.66
C VAL A 7 -7.52 -3.14 14.89
N SER A 8 -8.32 -2.12 15.20
CA SER A 8 -9.75 -2.26 15.47
C SER A 8 -10.55 -2.40 14.18
N ASN A 9 -10.14 -1.75 13.09
CA ASN A 9 -10.95 -1.60 11.87
C ASN A 9 -10.29 -2.15 10.59
N ASN A 10 -9.02 -2.57 10.62
CA ASN A 10 -8.30 -3.11 9.46
C ASN A 10 -7.72 -4.50 9.75
N THR A 11 -8.06 -5.48 8.91
CA THR A 11 -7.65 -6.89 9.08
C THR A 11 -6.13 -7.07 9.05
N SER A 12 -5.41 -6.49 8.08
CA SER A 12 -3.95 -6.62 8.03
C SER A 12 -3.25 -5.98 9.23
N TYR A 13 -3.76 -4.84 9.73
CA TYR A 13 -3.26 -4.26 10.97
C TYR A 13 -3.43 -5.20 12.17
N ARG A 14 -4.55 -5.92 12.24
CA ARG A 14 -4.85 -6.88 13.31
C ARG A 14 -4.00 -8.13 13.20
N ASP A 15 -3.95 -8.75 12.02
CA ASP A 15 -3.26 -10.02 11.79
C ASP A 15 -1.73 -9.87 11.95
N TYR A 16 -1.20 -8.68 11.62
CA TYR A 16 0.23 -8.37 11.68
C TYR A 16 0.58 -7.29 12.71
N GLU A 17 -0.24 -7.11 13.74
CA GLU A 17 -0.10 -6.04 14.75
C GLU A 17 1.33 -5.94 15.32
N HIS A 18 1.95 -7.10 15.58
CA HIS A 18 3.26 -7.21 16.22
C HIS A 18 4.38 -7.62 15.26
N ILE A 19 4.18 -7.51 13.94
CA ILE A 19 5.22 -7.91 12.98
C ILE A 19 6.50 -7.07 13.20
N PRO A 20 7.70 -7.68 13.38
CA PRO A 20 8.88 -6.93 13.83
C PRO A 20 9.31 -5.79 12.90
N ALA A 21 9.14 -5.97 11.59
CA ALA A 21 9.61 -5.01 10.61
C ALA A 21 8.82 -3.68 10.66
N LEU A 22 7.49 -3.78 10.66
CA LEU A 22 6.57 -2.65 10.72
C LEU A 22 5.37 -2.98 11.64
N PRO A 23 5.53 -2.95 12.97
CA PRO A 23 4.42 -3.17 13.88
C PRO A 23 3.36 -2.07 13.71
N ALA A 24 2.09 -2.39 13.97
CA ALA A 24 0.99 -1.42 13.90
C ALA A 24 1.28 -0.16 14.72
N ALA A 25 1.78 -0.32 15.96
CA ALA A 25 2.15 0.81 16.83
C ALA A 25 3.17 1.77 16.19
N LYS A 26 4.09 1.26 15.35
CA LYS A 26 5.07 2.09 14.62
C LYS A 26 4.38 2.90 13.53
N MET A 27 3.46 2.30 12.78
CA MET A 27 2.64 3.03 11.80
C MET A 27 1.77 4.11 12.45
N LEU A 28 1.14 3.82 13.58
CA LEU A 28 0.32 4.81 14.30
C LEU A 28 1.17 5.98 14.82
N TRP A 29 2.42 5.70 15.23
CA TRP A 29 3.39 6.73 15.59
C TRP A 29 3.77 7.61 14.39
N TYR A 30 4.06 7.02 13.21
CA TYR A 30 4.30 7.79 11.98
C TYR A 30 3.11 8.68 11.61
N ARG A 31 1.90 8.13 11.66
CA ARG A 31 0.66 8.90 11.41
C ARG A 31 0.56 10.09 12.36
N HIS A 32 0.84 9.93 13.66
CA HIS A 32 0.71 11.02 14.62
C HIS A 32 1.67 12.19 14.32
N HIS A 33 2.87 11.90 13.82
CA HIS A 33 3.82 12.94 13.42
C HIS A 33 3.46 13.60 12.10
N TYR A 34 2.93 12.83 11.15
CA TYR A 34 2.57 13.35 9.83
C TYR A 34 1.23 14.09 9.82
N LEU A 35 0.21 13.54 10.52
CA LEU A 35 -1.17 14.04 10.60
C LEU A 35 -1.59 14.15 12.08
N PRO A 36 -1.10 15.18 12.81
CA PRO A 36 -1.39 15.33 14.22
C PRO A 36 -2.87 15.59 14.52
N GLN A 37 -3.61 16.17 13.56
CA GLN A 37 -5.04 16.42 13.69
C GLN A 37 -5.85 15.26 13.12
N LYS A 38 -6.73 14.69 13.96
CA LYS A 38 -7.58 13.55 13.56
C LYS A 38 -8.55 13.90 12.42
N SER A 39 -8.93 15.17 12.29
CA SER A 39 -9.76 15.66 11.18
C SER A 39 -9.15 15.38 9.81
N ASP A 40 -7.82 15.30 9.74
CA ASP A 40 -7.09 15.24 8.48
C ASP A 40 -6.83 13.78 8.05
N TRP A 41 -7.11 12.80 8.91
CA TRP A 41 -6.82 11.39 8.63
C TRP A 41 -7.62 10.84 7.45
N ALA A 42 -8.83 11.36 7.22
CA ALA A 42 -9.69 10.96 6.12
C ALA A 42 -9.56 11.87 4.89
N ASP A 43 -8.67 12.88 4.92
CA ASP A 43 -8.41 13.73 3.77
C ASP A 43 -7.90 12.85 2.59
N PRO A 44 -8.57 12.84 1.43
CA PRO A 44 -8.16 12.03 0.28
C PRO A 44 -6.73 12.31 -0.21
N GLU A 45 -6.17 13.50 0.03
CA GLU A 45 -4.78 13.82 -0.35
C GLU A 45 -3.77 13.00 0.48
N ALA A 46 -4.07 12.73 1.75
CA ALA A 46 -3.24 11.88 2.61
C ALA A 46 -3.69 10.42 2.61
N SER A 47 -4.97 10.18 2.32
CA SER A 47 -5.62 8.87 2.37
C SER A 47 -6.41 8.60 1.08
N PRO A 48 -5.73 8.30 -0.05
CA PRO A 48 -6.35 8.23 -1.38
C PRO A 48 -7.52 7.24 -1.51
N LEU A 49 -7.66 6.27 -0.61
CA LEU A 49 -8.80 5.35 -0.60
C LEU A 49 -10.15 6.07 -0.36
N PHE A 50 -10.13 7.29 0.19
CA PHE A 50 -11.32 8.11 0.42
C PHE A 50 -11.74 8.97 -0.77
N TYR A 51 -11.01 9.02 -1.89
CA TYR A 51 -11.60 9.57 -3.11
C TYR A 51 -12.82 8.72 -3.51
N PRO A 52 -13.98 9.36 -3.80
CA PRO A 52 -15.18 8.66 -4.28
C PRO A 52 -14.87 7.78 -5.49
N ASP A 53 -15.56 6.65 -5.65
CA ASP A 53 -15.34 5.71 -6.77
C ASP A 53 -15.57 6.38 -8.14
N ASP A 54 -16.46 7.37 -8.20
CA ASP A 54 -16.80 8.17 -9.39
C ASP A 54 -15.95 9.44 -9.54
N SER A 55 -14.94 9.64 -8.67
CA SER A 55 -14.06 10.81 -8.75
C SER A 55 -13.28 10.81 -10.06
N PRO A 56 -13.21 11.95 -10.79
CA PRO A 56 -12.43 12.06 -12.02
C PRO A 56 -10.92 11.87 -11.78
N THR A 57 -10.46 12.01 -10.53
CA THR A 57 -9.07 11.70 -10.14
C THR A 57 -8.67 10.31 -10.58
N TRP A 58 -9.55 9.31 -10.43
CA TRP A 58 -9.22 7.92 -10.74
C TRP A 58 -8.95 7.69 -12.24
N ALA A 59 -9.67 8.39 -13.12
CA ALA A 59 -9.43 8.31 -14.56
C ALA A 59 -8.11 8.99 -14.99
N GLY A 60 -7.56 9.86 -14.14
CA GLY A 60 -6.29 10.56 -14.39
C GLY A 60 -5.05 9.86 -13.83
N VAL A 61 -5.21 8.74 -13.11
CA VAL A 61 -4.07 8.01 -12.54
C VAL A 61 -3.39 7.19 -13.63
N PRO A 62 -2.05 7.21 -13.74
CA PRO A 62 -1.34 6.35 -14.69
C PRO A 62 -1.50 4.86 -14.34
N PRO A 63 -1.24 3.95 -15.29
CA PRO A 63 -1.07 2.54 -14.97
C PRO A 63 -0.11 2.33 -13.79
N ALA A 64 -0.44 1.40 -12.90
CA ALA A 64 0.28 1.23 -11.65
C ALA A 64 0.83 -0.19 -11.46
N ILE A 65 1.99 -0.28 -10.82
CA ILE A 65 2.50 -1.52 -10.23
C ILE A 65 2.40 -1.37 -8.72
N ILE A 66 1.73 -2.31 -8.07
CA ILE A 66 1.48 -2.31 -6.64
C ILE A 66 2.17 -3.53 -6.04
N MET A 67 3.14 -3.30 -5.16
CA MET A 67 3.86 -4.34 -4.45
C MET A 67 3.47 -4.29 -2.97
N VAL A 68 3.03 -5.42 -2.42
CA VAL A 68 2.75 -5.55 -0.98
C VAL A 68 3.43 -6.81 -0.43
N GLY A 69 3.90 -6.74 0.82
CA GLY A 69 4.34 -7.93 1.55
C GLY A 69 3.15 -8.71 2.07
N GLU A 70 3.24 -10.04 2.12
CA GLU A 70 2.20 -10.87 2.74
C GLU A 70 2.06 -10.54 4.24
N LEU A 71 3.19 -10.33 4.92
CA LEU A 71 3.31 -10.09 6.36
C LEU A 71 3.44 -8.59 6.65
N ASP A 72 2.45 -7.81 6.21
CA ASP A 72 2.48 -6.34 6.27
C ASP A 72 1.13 -5.77 6.73
N VAL A 73 1.16 -4.86 7.70
CA VAL A 73 -0.02 -4.14 8.18
C VAL A 73 -0.68 -3.31 7.08
N LEU A 74 0.08 -2.88 6.07
CA LEU A 74 -0.41 -2.06 4.95
C LEU A 74 -0.95 -2.87 3.77
N ARG A 75 -0.86 -4.20 3.81
CA ARG A 75 -1.24 -5.08 2.70
C ARG A 75 -2.66 -4.81 2.20
N SER A 76 -3.65 -4.87 3.10
CA SER A 76 -5.07 -4.71 2.73
C SER A 76 -5.35 -3.35 2.08
N GLU A 77 -4.62 -2.30 2.44
CA GLU A 77 -4.78 -0.99 1.84
C GLU A 77 -4.23 -0.93 0.42
N GLY A 78 -3.10 -1.62 0.15
CA GLY A 78 -2.58 -1.79 -1.20
C GLY A 78 -3.54 -2.58 -2.10
N GLU A 79 -4.11 -3.67 -1.58
CA GLU A 79 -5.13 -4.47 -2.27
C GLU A 79 -6.40 -3.63 -2.55
N LYS A 80 -6.88 -2.85 -1.58
CA LYS A 80 -8.01 -1.92 -1.78
C LYS A 80 -7.72 -0.86 -2.84
N TYR A 81 -6.49 -0.36 -2.92
CA TYR A 81 -6.11 0.62 -3.94
C TYR A 81 -6.13 -0.02 -5.34
N ALA A 82 -5.63 -1.26 -5.48
CA ALA A 82 -5.74 -2.01 -6.72
C ALA A 82 -7.20 -2.21 -7.17
N GLU A 83 -8.11 -2.51 -6.23
CA GLU A 83 -9.54 -2.63 -6.54
C GLU A 83 -10.19 -1.30 -6.95
N LYS A 84 -9.73 -0.15 -6.42
CA LYS A 84 -10.14 1.17 -6.91
C LYS A 84 -9.71 1.37 -8.36
N LEU A 85 -8.44 1.13 -8.69
CA LEU A 85 -7.92 1.24 -10.06
C LEU A 85 -8.70 0.35 -11.03
N LYS A 86 -8.97 -0.90 -10.64
CA LYS A 86 -9.78 -1.86 -11.40
C LYS A 86 -11.16 -1.32 -11.74
N LYS A 87 -11.87 -0.80 -10.74
CA LYS A 87 -13.22 -0.22 -10.92
C LYS A 87 -13.22 0.98 -11.86
N SER A 88 -12.14 1.75 -11.85
CA SER A 88 -11.97 2.93 -12.70
C SER A 88 -11.38 2.61 -14.07
N GLY A 89 -11.17 1.33 -14.40
CA GLY A 89 -10.63 0.90 -15.69
C GLY A 89 -9.15 1.24 -15.90
N VAL A 90 -8.43 1.59 -14.84
CA VAL A 90 -6.99 1.86 -14.90
C VAL A 90 -6.25 0.52 -14.88
N HIS A 91 -5.29 0.37 -15.79
CA HIS A 91 -4.44 -0.82 -15.79
C HIS A 91 -3.60 -0.88 -14.52
N TYR A 92 -3.53 -2.03 -13.88
CA TYR A 92 -2.68 -2.25 -12.72
C TYR A 92 -2.08 -3.66 -12.73
N ASP A 93 -0.97 -3.82 -12.02
CA ASP A 93 -0.37 -5.11 -11.70
C ASP A 93 -0.12 -5.16 -10.19
N LEU A 94 -0.74 -6.12 -9.50
CA LEU A 94 -0.65 -6.27 -8.04
C LEU A 94 0.12 -7.54 -7.70
N HIS A 95 1.21 -7.40 -6.95
CA HIS A 95 2.00 -8.52 -6.46
C HIS A 95 1.95 -8.57 -4.93
N VAL A 96 1.43 -9.68 -4.40
CA VAL A 96 1.52 -10.02 -2.98
C VAL A 96 2.72 -10.95 -2.80
N MET A 97 3.74 -10.46 -2.11
CA MET A 97 5.02 -11.14 -1.99
C MET A 97 5.01 -12.03 -0.75
N GLU A 98 4.91 -13.34 -1.00
CA GLU A 98 4.76 -14.39 0.03
C GLU A 98 5.89 -14.34 1.07
N GLY A 99 5.52 -14.44 2.34
CA GLY A 99 6.43 -14.41 3.49
C GLY A 99 7.18 -13.08 3.70
N MET A 100 6.95 -12.06 2.86
CA MET A 100 7.73 -10.83 2.92
C MET A 100 7.15 -9.79 3.90
N PRO A 101 7.99 -9.18 4.76
CA PRO A 101 7.60 -8.07 5.60
C PRO A 101 7.71 -6.74 4.85
N HIS A 102 7.08 -5.68 5.34
CA HIS A 102 7.06 -4.35 4.70
C HIS A 102 8.35 -3.87 3.99
N PRO A 103 9.56 -3.88 4.61
CA PRO A 103 10.74 -3.27 4.00
C PRO A 103 11.43 -4.16 2.95
N PHE A 104 10.88 -5.33 2.59
CA PHE A 104 11.55 -6.32 1.75
C PHE A 104 12.04 -5.78 0.39
N LEU A 105 11.34 -4.80 -0.18
CA LEU A 105 11.71 -4.13 -1.42
C LEU A 105 13.08 -3.45 -1.36
N ALA A 106 13.52 -3.01 -0.18
CA ALA A 106 14.81 -2.37 0.04
C ALA A 106 15.91 -3.36 0.49
N MET A 107 15.65 -4.67 0.42
CA MET A 107 16.53 -5.73 0.93
C MET A 107 17.04 -6.66 -0.17
N ASP A 108 17.18 -6.17 -1.40
CA ASP A 108 17.62 -6.93 -2.58
C ASP A 108 19.05 -7.50 -2.48
N GLY A 109 19.90 -6.94 -1.62
CA GLY A 109 21.21 -7.50 -1.29
C GLY A 109 21.15 -8.85 -0.55
N VAL A 110 20.02 -9.18 0.09
CA VAL A 110 19.88 -10.36 0.97
C VAL A 110 18.61 -11.18 0.73
N LEU A 111 17.59 -10.63 0.08
CA LEU A 111 16.32 -11.31 -0.24
C LEU A 111 16.10 -11.42 -1.75
N GLN A 112 15.81 -12.63 -2.23
CA GLN A 112 15.45 -12.84 -3.64
C GLN A 112 14.18 -12.07 -4.01
N ALA A 113 13.16 -12.05 -3.14
CA ALA A 113 11.95 -11.28 -3.34
C ALA A 113 12.20 -9.76 -3.50
N GLY A 114 13.27 -9.22 -2.88
CA GLY A 114 13.69 -7.84 -3.10
C GLY A 114 14.18 -7.62 -4.54
N LYS A 115 15.02 -8.53 -5.06
CA LYS A 115 15.48 -8.50 -6.46
C LYS A 115 14.34 -8.68 -7.45
N ASP A 116 13.43 -9.60 -7.16
CA ASP A 116 12.26 -9.87 -8.01
C ASP A 116 11.36 -8.63 -8.06
N SER A 117 11.16 -7.94 -6.93
CA SER A 117 10.38 -6.70 -6.88
C SER A 117 10.97 -5.60 -7.77
N ILE A 118 12.30 -5.41 -7.73
CA ILE A 118 12.98 -4.45 -8.60
C ILE A 118 12.76 -4.83 -10.07
N THR A 119 12.87 -6.12 -10.40
CA THR A 119 12.63 -6.62 -11.76
C THR A 119 11.22 -6.33 -12.22
N TYR A 120 10.21 -6.67 -11.41
CA TYR A 120 8.80 -6.40 -11.73
C TYR A 120 8.52 -4.91 -11.91
N MET A 121 9.10 -4.04 -11.07
CA MET A 121 8.95 -2.59 -11.22
C MET A 121 9.56 -2.08 -12.53
N VAL A 122 10.79 -2.48 -12.86
CA VAL A 122 11.46 -2.06 -14.10
C VAL A 122 10.73 -2.56 -15.33
N GLU A 123 10.36 -3.84 -15.36
CA GLU A 123 9.64 -4.43 -16.48
C GLU A 123 8.25 -3.81 -16.65
N GLY A 124 7.53 -3.58 -15.55
CA GLY A 124 6.21 -2.97 -15.62
C GLY A 124 6.28 -1.52 -16.09
N CYS A 125 7.28 -0.73 -15.67
CA CYS A 125 7.50 0.61 -16.24
C CYS A 125 7.69 0.55 -17.76
N ASN A 126 8.48 -0.41 -18.27
CA ASN A 126 8.69 -0.59 -19.71
C ASN A 126 7.42 -1.04 -20.46
N LYS A 127 6.44 -1.67 -19.80
CA LYS A 127 5.15 -2.04 -20.42
C LYS A 127 4.22 -0.85 -20.65
N PHE A 128 4.43 0.26 -19.93
CA PHE A 128 3.56 1.43 -19.96
C PHE A 128 4.20 2.67 -20.61
N LEU A 129 5.46 2.57 -21.04
CA LEU A 129 6.15 3.55 -21.89
C LEU A 129 5.92 3.25 -23.37
#